data_AF-A0A061GI21-F1
#
_entry.id   AF-A0A061GI21-F1
#
_cell.length_a   1.000
_cell.length_b   1.000
_cell.length_c   1.000
_cell.angle_alpha   90.00
_cell.angle_beta   90.00
_cell.angle_gamma   90.00
#
_symmetry.space_group_name_H-M   'P 1'
#
loop_
_entity.id
_entity.type
_entity.pdbx_description
1 polymer ?
#
loop_
_entity_poly.entity_id
_entity_poly.type
_entity_poly.pdbx_seq_one_letter_code
_entity_poly.pdbx_strand_id
1 'polypeptide(L)'
;MAASKLVIFSLFVALIFAQVRADASIEPVPESAGADSSARKIELDQLKAKIRLLESNDEEKTRELKTKDELIKQKEKIIQEKSDSIASLNTEISSLQKKGTSDAKEQVGKAHARALELQKQVDTLKSELEAKLKDKDSLEARATDAENKLTELNLKLENLQKINNKQKSKIAKTERALKVAEEELMKAKFEATSKTNELMEVHGAWLPPWLAVKLIHCQAFVQTHWNERGKPAMDMVIQKALEKKALAEKWAEPRMETIKTKWVPAVKDQWLVVTTYAEPHVQLLTAKTVEVYEVSKSAITPHIIKVQEIVDPYFQEAKKFSKPYIDQVATLAKPHVDKVRVVMKPYTKEVVNAYGKFLELATTYHHQVQASVREMLKKHELTRPLATKELEWFAASALLALPIIILFRICSAIFCKKAKKPVRHANTNQGRRKAKRGHPDKQTA
;
A
#
# COMPACT_ATOMS: atom_id res chain seq x y z
N MET A 1 74.06 -4.56 -54.31
CA MET A 1 73.86 -3.75 -53.09
C MET A 1 74.06 -4.66 -51.89
N ALA A 2 74.93 -4.42 -50.91
CA ALA A 2 76.18 -3.64 -50.91
C ALA A 2 77.21 -4.50 -50.13
N ALA A 3 78.46 -4.72 -50.54
CA ALA A 3 79.49 -3.85 -51.11
C ALA A 3 80.22 -2.98 -50.07
N SER A 4 81.52 -3.29 -49.91
CA SER A 4 82.54 -2.55 -49.16
C SER A 4 82.47 -2.66 -47.61
N LYS A 5 83.58 -2.80 -46.86
CA LYS A 5 85.01 -2.80 -47.24
C LYS A 5 85.81 -3.98 -46.67
N LEU A 6 86.72 -4.45 -47.54
CA LEU A 6 88.02 -5.11 -47.40
C LEU A 6 88.41 -5.76 -46.05
N VAL A 7 88.95 -6.99 -46.01
CA VAL A 7 89.97 -7.62 -46.88
C VAL A 7 91.38 -7.00 -46.75
N ILE A 8 91.82 -6.86 -45.49
CA ILE A 8 93.23 -6.94 -45.06
C ILE A 8 93.14 -7.58 -43.65
N PHE A 9 93.42 -8.86 -43.42
CA PHE A 9 94.79 -9.40 -43.30
C PHE A 9 94.89 -10.91 -43.63
N SER A 10 93.85 -11.52 -44.20
CA SER A 10 93.76 -12.98 -44.44
C SER A 10 94.61 -13.50 -45.62
N LEU A 11 95.58 -12.72 -46.12
CA LEU A 11 96.32 -13.03 -47.35
C LEU A 11 97.75 -12.46 -47.33
N PHE A 12 98.53 -12.88 -46.33
CA PHE A 12 100.00 -12.84 -46.37
C PHE A 12 100.58 -14.24 -46.13
N VAL A 13 100.10 -15.19 -46.94
CA VAL A 13 100.61 -16.55 -47.05
C VAL A 13 101.49 -16.63 -48.30
N ALA A 14 102.64 -17.29 -48.18
CA ALA A 14 103.63 -17.59 -49.23
C ALA A 14 104.49 -16.42 -49.75
N LEU A 15 105.66 -16.78 -50.29
CA LEU A 15 106.74 -15.93 -50.85
C LEU A 15 107.26 -14.86 -49.88
N ILE A 16 108.29 -15.13 -49.08
CA ILE A 16 109.63 -15.44 -49.60
C ILE A 16 110.09 -16.87 -49.23
N PHE A 17 110.76 -17.53 -50.19
CA PHE A 17 111.26 -18.91 -50.12
C PHE A 17 112.77 -18.93 -50.39
N ALA A 18 113.51 -19.84 -49.74
CA ALA A 18 114.97 -20.09 -49.90
C ALA A 18 115.88 -18.91 -49.47
N GLN A 19 117.15 -19.06 -49.07
CA GLN A 19 118.07 -20.21 -48.89
C GLN A 19 119.13 -19.78 -47.81
N VAL A 20 120.07 -20.50 -47.20
CA VAL A 20 120.88 -21.75 -47.35
C VAL A 20 121.10 -22.31 -45.92
N ARG A 21 120.78 -23.57 -45.55
CA ARG A 21 121.57 -24.83 -45.70
C ARG A 21 123.01 -24.74 -45.13
N ALA A 22 123.23 -24.94 -43.83
CA ALA A 22 123.41 -26.23 -43.13
C ALA A 22 124.86 -26.80 -43.08
N ASP A 23 125.17 -27.35 -41.91
CA ASP A 23 126.09 -28.45 -41.59
C ASP A 23 127.64 -28.29 -41.45
N ALA A 24 128.13 -29.24 -40.64
CA ALA A 24 129.46 -29.70 -40.21
C ALA A 24 130.78 -29.27 -40.90
N SER A 25 131.68 -28.76 -40.05
CA SER A 25 133.02 -29.34 -39.73
C SER A 25 134.25 -29.11 -40.65
N ILE A 26 135.42 -29.36 -40.02
CA ILE A 26 136.79 -29.54 -40.54
C ILE A 26 137.64 -28.26 -40.79
N GLU A 27 138.90 -28.40 -40.32
CA GLU A 27 140.18 -27.69 -40.56
C GLU A 27 140.51 -27.33 -42.04
N PRO A 28 141.54 -26.51 -42.38
CA PRO A 28 142.90 -26.59 -41.80
C PRO A 28 143.78 -25.31 -41.67
N VAL A 29 144.97 -25.56 -41.12
CA VAL A 29 146.19 -24.72 -41.01
C VAL A 29 146.90 -24.57 -42.38
N PRO A 30 147.46 -23.38 -42.72
CA PRO A 30 148.90 -23.07 -42.58
C PRO A 30 149.12 -21.80 -41.72
N GLU A 31 150.11 -21.69 -40.81
CA GLU A 31 151.57 -21.92 -40.92
C GLU A 31 152.34 -20.78 -41.62
N SER A 32 152.90 -19.87 -40.81
CA SER A 32 154.18 -19.17 -41.03
C SER A 32 154.64 -18.54 -39.70
N ALA A 33 155.94 -18.32 -39.51
CA ALA A 33 156.56 -17.93 -38.22
C ALA A 33 156.82 -16.42 -38.09
N GLY A 34 156.95 -15.87 -36.85
CA GLY A 34 157.23 -14.43 -36.71
C GLY A 34 157.31 -13.71 -35.35
N ALA A 35 157.35 -14.38 -34.19
CA ALA A 35 157.79 -13.82 -32.88
C ALA A 35 156.98 -12.70 -32.15
N ASP A 36 157.26 -12.59 -30.84
CA ASP A 36 157.23 -11.41 -29.94
C ASP A 36 155.93 -10.70 -29.51
N SER A 37 155.10 -11.46 -28.77
CA SER A 37 154.85 -11.19 -27.33
C SER A 37 154.51 -9.75 -26.87
N SER A 38 153.47 -9.11 -27.42
CA SER A 38 152.84 -7.93 -26.76
C SER A 38 151.31 -7.87 -26.87
N ALA A 39 150.70 -8.32 -27.97
CA ALA A 39 149.25 -8.16 -28.22
C ALA A 39 148.31 -8.89 -27.23
N ARG A 40 148.69 -10.09 -26.77
CA ARG A 40 147.83 -11.03 -25.99
C ARG A 40 147.15 -10.46 -24.74
N LYS A 41 147.64 -9.35 -24.18
CA LYS A 41 147.11 -8.79 -22.92
C LYS A 41 145.78 -8.06 -23.12
N ILE A 42 145.60 -7.39 -24.25
CA ILE A 42 144.40 -6.60 -24.56
C ILE A 42 143.20 -7.51 -24.84
N GLU A 43 143.43 -8.62 -25.55
CA GLU A 43 142.42 -9.64 -25.86
C GLU A 43 141.83 -10.28 -24.59
N LEU A 44 142.68 -10.53 -23.59
CA LEU A 44 142.30 -11.18 -22.33
C LEU A 44 141.37 -10.29 -21.49
N ASP A 45 141.67 -8.99 -21.38
CA ASP A 45 140.78 -8.04 -20.70
C ASP A 45 139.47 -7.82 -21.48
N GLN A 46 139.50 -7.85 -22.82
CA GLN A 46 138.29 -7.78 -23.66
C GLN A 46 137.38 -9.01 -23.48
N LEU A 47 137.95 -10.22 -23.36
CA LEU A 47 137.19 -11.43 -22.99
C LEU A 47 136.54 -11.27 -21.62
N LYS A 48 137.29 -10.78 -20.63
CA LYS A 48 136.84 -10.62 -19.24
C LYS A 48 135.69 -9.62 -19.10
N ALA A 49 135.69 -8.57 -19.92
CA ALA A 49 134.57 -7.63 -20.03
C ALA A 49 133.32 -8.27 -20.63
N LYS A 50 133.46 -9.09 -21.69
CA LYS A 50 132.33 -9.83 -22.29
C LYS A 50 131.73 -10.87 -21.34
N ILE A 51 132.55 -11.59 -20.58
CA ILE A 51 132.09 -12.56 -19.56
C ILE A 51 131.21 -11.84 -18.53
N ARG A 52 131.68 -10.74 -17.93
CA ARG A 52 130.89 -9.96 -16.96
C ARG A 52 129.59 -9.38 -17.53
N LEU A 53 129.58 -9.00 -18.81
CA LEU A 53 128.37 -8.51 -19.47
C LEU A 53 127.34 -9.64 -19.66
N LEU A 54 127.80 -10.85 -20.01
CA LEU A 54 126.95 -12.05 -20.12
C LEU A 54 126.45 -12.50 -18.75
N GLU A 55 127.31 -12.57 -17.73
CA GLU A 55 126.92 -12.87 -16.35
C GLU A 55 125.83 -11.90 -15.85
N SER A 56 125.98 -10.60 -16.09
CA SER A 56 124.96 -9.59 -15.73
C SER A 56 123.66 -9.76 -16.49
N ASN A 57 123.71 -10.09 -17.79
CA ASN A 57 122.52 -10.34 -18.61
C ASN A 57 121.79 -11.61 -18.18
N ASP A 58 122.50 -12.68 -17.85
CA ASP A 58 121.90 -13.94 -17.44
C ASP A 58 121.34 -13.86 -16.02
N GLU A 59 121.97 -13.09 -15.11
CA GLU A 59 121.35 -12.72 -13.84
C GLU A 59 120.07 -11.88 -14.04
N GLU A 60 120.08 -10.90 -14.95
CA GLU A 60 118.90 -10.09 -15.27
C GLU A 60 117.77 -10.95 -15.85
N LYS A 61 118.07 -11.84 -16.81
CA LYS A 61 117.10 -12.80 -17.37
C LYS A 61 116.58 -13.78 -16.32
N THR A 62 117.43 -14.23 -15.39
CA THR A 62 117.01 -15.10 -14.28
C THR A 62 116.06 -14.38 -13.31
N ARG A 63 116.26 -13.08 -13.09
CA ARG A 63 115.34 -12.23 -12.30
C ARG A 63 114.02 -11.98 -13.06
N GLU A 64 114.10 -11.69 -14.36
CA GLU A 64 112.93 -11.49 -15.25
C GLU A 64 112.06 -12.75 -15.38
N LEU A 65 112.67 -13.94 -15.42
CA LEU A 65 111.95 -15.21 -15.42
C LEU A 65 111.21 -15.44 -14.10
N LYS A 66 111.84 -15.16 -12.95
CA LYS A 66 111.20 -15.29 -11.63
C LYS A 66 110.00 -14.36 -11.45
N THR A 67 110.05 -13.13 -11.94
CA THR A 67 108.89 -12.21 -11.87
C THR A 67 107.75 -12.63 -12.81
N LYS A 68 108.06 -13.23 -13.96
CA LYS A 68 107.06 -13.80 -14.87
C LYS A 68 106.40 -15.06 -14.32
N ASP A 69 107.17 -15.95 -13.69
CA ASP A 69 106.67 -17.19 -13.08
C ASP A 69 105.67 -16.91 -11.94
N GLU A 70 105.97 -15.93 -11.08
CA GLU A 70 105.07 -15.53 -9.99
C GLU A 70 103.79 -14.84 -10.51
N LEU A 71 103.89 -14.09 -11.62
CA LEU A 71 102.73 -13.51 -12.31
C LEU A 71 101.87 -14.56 -13.03
N ILE A 72 102.45 -15.70 -13.45
CA ILE A 72 101.71 -16.85 -13.96
C ILE A 72 100.91 -17.51 -12.82
N LYS A 73 101.53 -17.80 -11.67
CA LYS A 73 100.85 -18.36 -10.48
C LYS A 73 99.66 -17.50 -10.02
N GLN A 74 99.82 -16.17 -10.04
CA GLN A 74 98.71 -15.25 -9.73
C GLN A 74 97.55 -15.37 -10.73
N LYS A 75 97.84 -15.44 -12.03
CA LYS A 75 96.80 -15.62 -13.07
C LYS A 75 96.11 -16.97 -12.95
N GLU A 76 96.84 -18.04 -12.70
CA GLU A 76 96.30 -19.39 -12.56
C GLU A 76 95.36 -19.51 -11.35
N LYS A 77 95.70 -18.90 -10.22
CA LYS A 77 94.80 -18.77 -9.06
C LYS A 77 93.50 -18.03 -9.42
N ILE A 78 93.58 -16.93 -10.16
CA ILE A 78 92.39 -16.18 -10.61
C ILE A 78 91.53 -17.02 -11.57
N ILE A 79 92.14 -17.82 -12.45
CA ILE A 79 91.42 -18.72 -13.36
C ILE A 79 90.67 -19.80 -12.56
N GLN A 80 91.30 -20.39 -11.53
CA GLN A 80 90.64 -21.36 -10.67
C GLN A 80 89.43 -20.75 -9.93
N GLU A 81 89.61 -19.59 -9.28
CA GLU A 81 88.52 -18.88 -8.59
C GLU A 81 87.33 -18.55 -9.51
N LYS A 82 87.61 -18.23 -10.79
CA LYS A 82 86.56 -18.01 -11.81
C LYS A 82 85.91 -19.31 -12.28
N SER A 83 86.67 -20.40 -12.42
CA SER A 83 86.15 -21.73 -12.76
C SER A 83 85.15 -22.22 -11.70
N ASP A 84 85.54 -22.13 -10.43
CA ASP A 84 84.71 -22.55 -9.28
C ASP A 84 83.43 -21.70 -9.17
N SER A 85 83.54 -20.39 -9.45
CA SER A 85 82.38 -19.49 -9.54
C SER A 85 81.39 -19.88 -10.65
N ILE A 86 81.90 -20.28 -11.83
CA ILE A 86 81.08 -20.72 -12.97
C ILE A 86 80.41 -22.07 -12.66
N ALA A 87 81.11 -22.99 -12.01
CA ALA A 87 80.53 -24.26 -11.56
C ALA A 87 79.35 -24.02 -10.60
N SER A 88 79.51 -23.13 -9.61
CA SER A 88 78.44 -22.75 -8.67
C SER A 88 77.19 -22.23 -9.40
N LEU A 89 77.35 -21.21 -10.26
CA LEU A 89 76.23 -20.61 -11.00
C LEU A 89 75.48 -21.61 -11.89
N ASN A 90 76.19 -22.56 -12.52
CA ASN A 90 75.55 -23.61 -13.33
C ASN A 90 74.67 -24.55 -12.47
N THR A 91 75.05 -24.84 -11.23
CA THR A 91 74.20 -25.63 -10.32
C THR A 91 72.96 -24.85 -9.86
N GLU A 92 73.11 -23.54 -9.61
CA GLU A 92 72.01 -22.67 -9.21
C GLU A 92 70.96 -22.54 -10.34
N ILE A 93 71.39 -22.24 -11.56
CA ILE A 93 70.54 -22.18 -12.76
C ILE A 93 69.77 -23.51 -12.95
N SER A 94 70.47 -24.64 -12.82
CA SER A 94 69.86 -25.97 -12.94
C SER A 94 68.77 -26.21 -11.88
N SER A 95 68.98 -25.71 -10.66
CA SER A 95 68.00 -25.82 -9.56
C SER A 95 66.74 -24.96 -9.81
N LEU A 96 66.92 -23.75 -10.34
CA LEU A 96 65.84 -22.80 -10.64
C LEU A 96 64.99 -23.28 -11.82
N GLN A 97 65.62 -23.76 -12.90
CA GLN A 97 64.92 -24.29 -14.07
C GLN A 97 64.07 -25.52 -13.72
N LYS A 98 64.56 -26.38 -12.79
CA LYS A 98 63.81 -27.55 -12.30
C LYS A 98 62.62 -27.17 -11.40
N LYS A 99 62.74 -26.13 -10.57
CA LYS A 99 61.61 -25.60 -9.77
C LYS A 99 60.55 -24.92 -10.63
N GLY A 100 60.97 -24.02 -11.52
CA GLY A 100 60.05 -23.17 -12.29
C GLY A 100 59.16 -23.94 -13.29
N THR A 101 59.58 -25.13 -13.72
CA THR A 101 58.86 -25.92 -14.73
C THR A 101 57.80 -26.88 -14.16
N SER A 102 57.97 -27.37 -12.93
CA SER A 102 56.98 -28.26 -12.29
C SER A 102 55.88 -27.49 -11.54
N ASP A 103 56.29 -26.56 -10.67
CA ASP A 103 55.42 -25.98 -9.64
C ASP A 103 54.34 -25.07 -10.28
N ALA A 104 54.74 -24.21 -11.21
CA ALA A 104 53.84 -23.35 -11.97
C ALA A 104 52.81 -24.15 -12.80
N LYS A 105 53.22 -25.30 -13.38
CA LYS A 105 52.34 -26.14 -14.20
C LYS A 105 51.25 -26.82 -13.37
N GLU A 106 51.59 -27.28 -12.17
CA GLU A 106 50.62 -27.85 -11.22
C GLU A 106 49.67 -26.78 -10.67
N GLN A 107 50.19 -25.58 -10.37
CA GLN A 107 49.41 -24.47 -9.84
C GLN A 107 48.38 -23.94 -10.86
N VAL A 108 48.75 -23.85 -12.15
CA VAL A 108 47.81 -23.50 -13.24
C VAL A 108 46.71 -24.56 -13.41
N GLY A 109 47.04 -25.84 -13.32
CA GLY A 109 46.05 -26.92 -13.35
C GLY A 109 45.01 -26.81 -12.23
N LYS A 110 45.48 -26.53 -11.00
CA LYS A 110 44.62 -26.27 -9.83
C LYS A 110 43.75 -25.01 -10.00
N ALA A 111 44.26 -23.97 -10.65
CA ALA A 111 43.50 -22.75 -10.95
C ALA A 111 42.37 -23.00 -11.97
N HIS A 112 42.64 -23.71 -13.06
CA HIS A 112 41.61 -24.04 -14.05
C HIS A 112 40.53 -24.98 -13.52
N ALA A 113 40.89 -25.96 -12.67
CA ALA A 113 39.90 -26.82 -12.01
C ALA A 113 38.90 -25.99 -11.16
N ARG A 114 39.42 -25.06 -10.34
CA ARG A 114 38.60 -24.14 -9.53
C ARG A 114 37.76 -23.21 -10.38
N ALA A 115 38.29 -22.72 -11.51
CA ALA A 115 37.52 -21.86 -12.42
C ALA A 115 36.33 -22.61 -13.05
N LEU A 116 36.50 -23.88 -13.44
CA LEU A 116 35.41 -24.72 -13.95
C LEU A 116 34.38 -25.09 -12.88
N GLU A 117 34.79 -25.23 -11.62
CA GLU A 117 33.89 -25.46 -10.49
C GLU A 117 33.05 -24.20 -10.17
N LEU A 118 33.70 -23.03 -10.10
CA LEU A 118 33.02 -21.73 -9.92
C LEU A 118 32.06 -21.41 -11.08
N GLN A 119 32.45 -21.72 -12.32
CA GLN A 119 31.58 -21.55 -13.50
C GLN A 119 30.28 -22.35 -13.33
N LYS A 120 30.37 -23.63 -12.94
CA LYS A 120 29.19 -24.47 -12.68
C LYS A 120 28.31 -23.90 -11.57
N GLN A 121 28.91 -23.39 -10.48
CA GLN A 121 28.16 -22.77 -9.38
C GLN A 121 27.39 -21.52 -9.84
N VAL A 122 28.03 -20.67 -10.65
CA VAL A 122 27.37 -19.48 -11.26
C VAL A 122 26.22 -19.89 -12.17
N ASP A 123 26.41 -20.90 -13.02
CA ASP A 123 25.36 -21.38 -13.94
C ASP A 123 24.17 -22.00 -13.17
N THR A 124 24.41 -22.75 -12.09
CA THR A 124 23.33 -23.23 -11.22
C THR A 124 22.59 -22.08 -10.53
N LEU A 125 23.29 -21.13 -9.91
CA LEU A 125 22.69 -19.99 -9.21
C LEU A 125 21.87 -19.11 -10.15
N LYS A 126 22.32 -18.94 -11.40
CA LYS A 126 21.55 -18.25 -12.45
C LYS A 126 20.23 -18.96 -12.75
N SER A 127 20.25 -20.29 -12.89
CA SER A 127 19.02 -21.06 -13.15
C SER A 127 18.01 -21.00 -11.98
N GLU A 128 18.50 -21.01 -10.74
CA GLU A 128 17.67 -20.84 -9.54
C GLU A 128 17.07 -19.43 -9.46
N LEU A 129 17.85 -18.39 -9.80
CA LEU A 129 17.38 -17.00 -9.81
C LEU A 129 16.32 -16.77 -10.90
N GLU A 130 16.48 -17.34 -12.09
CA GLU A 130 15.45 -17.29 -13.15
C GLU A 130 14.16 -18.04 -12.75
N ALA A 131 14.26 -19.12 -11.99
CA ALA A 131 13.10 -19.80 -11.43
C ALA A 131 12.41 -18.95 -10.34
N LYS A 132 13.18 -18.33 -9.44
CA LYS A 132 12.67 -17.45 -8.38
C LYS A 132 12.03 -16.17 -8.91
N LEU A 133 12.49 -15.66 -10.06
CA LEU A 133 11.84 -14.54 -10.74
C LEU A 133 10.43 -14.93 -11.24
N LYS A 134 10.30 -16.09 -11.90
CA LYS A 134 9.01 -16.64 -12.36
C LYS A 134 8.05 -16.93 -11.19
N ASP A 135 8.57 -17.47 -10.08
CA ASP A 135 7.82 -17.63 -8.83
C ASP A 135 7.27 -16.27 -8.35
N LYS A 136 8.13 -15.26 -8.24
CA LYS A 136 7.77 -13.88 -7.82
C LYS A 136 6.67 -13.30 -8.70
N ASP A 137 6.84 -13.32 -10.02
CA ASP A 137 5.88 -12.72 -10.94
C ASP A 137 4.50 -13.40 -10.84
N SER A 138 4.48 -14.73 -10.61
CA SER A 138 3.24 -15.47 -10.35
C SER A 138 2.58 -15.15 -9.00
N LEU A 139 3.35 -14.66 -8.03
CA LEU A 139 2.84 -14.22 -6.72
C LEU A 139 2.38 -12.75 -6.76
N GLU A 140 3.07 -11.90 -7.52
CA GLU A 140 2.70 -10.49 -7.74
C GLU A 140 1.38 -10.37 -8.53
N ALA A 141 1.20 -11.23 -9.54
CA ALA A 141 -0.08 -11.40 -10.22
C ALA A 141 -1.21 -11.86 -9.27
N ARG A 142 -0.91 -12.76 -8.32
CA ARG A 142 -1.88 -13.21 -7.30
C ARG A 142 -2.16 -12.16 -6.23
N ALA A 143 -1.19 -11.31 -5.90
CA ALA A 143 -1.32 -10.23 -4.93
C ALA A 143 -2.19 -9.09 -5.48
N THR A 144 -1.87 -8.56 -6.66
CA THR A 144 -2.67 -7.52 -7.34
C THR A 144 -4.12 -7.96 -7.59
N ASP A 145 -4.29 -9.20 -8.03
CA ASP A 145 -5.60 -9.86 -8.11
C ASP A 145 -6.30 -9.86 -6.74
N ALA A 146 -5.63 -10.28 -5.65
CA ALA A 146 -6.20 -10.26 -4.30
C ALA A 146 -6.49 -8.86 -3.72
N GLU A 147 -5.78 -7.82 -4.16
CA GLU A 147 -6.01 -6.42 -3.75
C GLU A 147 -7.28 -5.85 -4.37
N ASN A 148 -7.45 -6.01 -5.69
CA ASN A 148 -8.68 -5.64 -6.42
C ASN A 148 -9.92 -6.18 -5.68
N LYS A 149 -9.88 -7.48 -5.37
CA LYS A 149 -10.93 -8.21 -4.64
C LYS A 149 -11.33 -7.51 -3.36
N LEU A 150 -10.37 -7.13 -2.51
CA LEU A 150 -10.68 -6.41 -1.27
C LEU A 150 -11.42 -5.09 -1.51
N THR A 151 -11.24 -4.43 -2.66
CA THR A 151 -11.99 -3.22 -3.02
C THR A 151 -13.46 -3.49 -3.35
N GLU A 152 -13.78 -4.48 -4.19
CA GLU A 152 -15.18 -4.83 -4.48
C GLU A 152 -15.87 -5.38 -3.21
N LEU A 153 -15.17 -6.10 -2.33
CA LEU A 153 -15.72 -6.51 -1.02
C LEU A 153 -16.06 -5.32 -0.13
N ASN A 154 -15.21 -4.30 -0.12
CA ASN A 154 -15.44 -3.08 0.63
C ASN A 154 -16.64 -2.30 0.06
N LEU A 155 -16.76 -2.20 -1.27
CA LEU A 155 -17.94 -1.60 -1.94
C LEU A 155 -19.24 -2.37 -1.65
N LYS A 156 -19.20 -3.71 -1.68
CA LYS A 156 -20.36 -4.55 -1.31
C LYS A 156 -20.72 -4.38 0.17
N LEU A 157 -19.73 -4.32 1.06
CA LEU A 157 -19.91 -4.09 2.50
C LEU A 157 -20.51 -2.70 2.78
N GLU A 158 -20.00 -1.66 2.15
CA GLU A 158 -20.50 -0.29 2.30
C GLU A 158 -21.95 -0.17 1.77
N ASN A 159 -22.28 -0.85 0.67
CA ASN A 159 -23.66 -0.94 0.18
C ASN A 159 -24.59 -1.68 1.15
N LEU A 160 -24.15 -2.79 1.76
CA LEU A 160 -24.89 -3.46 2.84
C LEU A 160 -25.06 -2.56 4.06
N GLN A 161 -24.05 -1.78 4.43
CA GLN A 161 -24.13 -0.80 5.53
C GLN A 161 -25.12 0.34 5.22
N LYS A 162 -25.12 0.86 3.98
CA LYS A 162 -26.12 1.83 3.48
C LYS A 162 -27.55 1.25 3.56
N ILE A 163 -27.73 -0.02 3.17
CA ILE A 163 -29.03 -0.72 3.27
C ILE A 163 -29.45 -0.91 4.73
N ASN A 164 -28.55 -1.34 5.61
CA ASN A 164 -28.81 -1.53 7.04
C ASN A 164 -29.22 -0.20 7.70
N ASN A 165 -28.45 0.88 7.48
CA ASN A 165 -28.78 2.22 7.97
C ASN A 165 -30.17 2.68 7.46
N LYS A 166 -30.49 2.42 6.18
CA LYS A 166 -31.81 2.71 5.59
C LYS A 166 -32.92 1.90 6.26
N GLN A 167 -32.72 0.61 6.54
CA GLN A 167 -33.66 -0.24 7.29
C GLN A 167 -33.84 0.22 8.74
N LYS A 168 -32.76 0.47 9.47
CA LYS A 168 -32.76 1.03 10.84
C LYS A 168 -33.53 2.35 10.92
N SER A 169 -33.39 3.21 9.90
CA SER A 169 -34.17 4.46 9.79
C SER A 169 -35.67 4.25 9.52
N LYS A 170 -36.06 3.15 8.86
CA LYS A 170 -37.47 2.76 8.67
C LYS A 170 -38.06 2.20 9.96
N ILE A 171 -37.33 1.28 10.62
CA ILE A 171 -37.73 0.67 11.90
C ILE A 171 -37.97 1.76 12.95
N ALA A 172 -37.03 2.70 13.12
CA ALA A 172 -37.17 3.82 14.03
C ALA A 172 -38.30 4.83 13.67
N LYS A 173 -38.86 4.77 12.44
CA LYS A 173 -40.06 5.53 12.06
C LYS A 173 -41.33 4.74 12.37
N THR A 174 -41.36 3.44 12.12
CA THR A 174 -42.51 2.57 12.45
C THR A 174 -42.69 2.41 13.96
N GLU A 175 -41.61 2.28 14.74
CA GLU A 175 -41.65 2.27 16.21
C GLU A 175 -42.25 3.56 16.79
N ARG A 176 -41.90 4.72 16.22
CA ARG A 176 -42.49 6.01 16.63
C ARG A 176 -43.97 6.08 16.26
N ALA A 177 -44.35 5.65 15.06
CA ALA A 177 -45.75 5.62 14.65
C ALA A 177 -46.59 4.69 15.55
N LEU A 178 -46.03 3.53 15.93
CA LEU A 178 -46.65 2.58 16.86
C LEU A 178 -46.83 3.20 18.24
N LYS A 179 -45.79 3.79 18.85
CA LYS A 179 -45.90 4.47 20.15
C LYS A 179 -46.90 5.62 20.15
N VAL A 180 -47.00 6.37 19.05
CA VAL A 180 -48.01 7.42 18.90
C VAL A 180 -49.43 6.85 18.78
N ALA A 181 -49.61 5.71 18.11
CA ALA A 181 -50.89 5.01 18.09
C ALA A 181 -51.27 4.44 19.48
N GLU A 182 -50.31 3.95 20.25
CA GLU A 182 -50.50 3.52 21.65
C GLU A 182 -50.89 4.70 22.57
N GLU A 183 -50.17 5.83 22.47
CA GLU A 183 -50.49 7.09 23.17
C GLU A 183 -51.92 7.57 22.83
N GLU A 184 -52.28 7.61 21.55
CA GLU A 184 -53.58 8.09 21.08
C GLU A 184 -54.71 7.10 21.43
N LEU A 185 -54.46 5.78 21.43
CA LEU A 185 -55.39 4.75 21.90
C LEU A 185 -55.65 4.86 23.41
N MET A 186 -54.60 4.99 24.21
CA MET A 186 -54.73 5.15 25.66
C MET A 186 -55.46 6.45 26.02
N LYS A 187 -55.17 7.54 25.28
CA LYS A 187 -55.90 8.79 25.43
C LYS A 187 -57.36 8.68 24.99
N ALA A 188 -57.65 8.00 23.88
CA ALA A 188 -59.02 7.78 23.41
C ALA A 188 -59.83 6.92 24.38
N LYS A 189 -59.22 5.90 24.99
CA LYS A 189 -59.82 5.16 26.11
C LYS A 189 -60.16 6.08 27.27
N PHE A 190 -59.24 6.94 27.71
CA PHE A 190 -59.49 7.86 28.82
C PHE A 190 -60.55 8.93 28.50
N GLU A 191 -60.49 9.55 27.31
CA GLU A 191 -61.51 10.49 26.79
C GLU A 191 -62.89 9.80 26.64
N ALA A 192 -62.94 8.48 26.42
CA ALA A 192 -64.18 7.72 26.41
C ALA A 192 -64.70 7.39 27.82
N THR A 193 -63.83 6.91 28.73
CA THR A 193 -64.23 6.56 30.10
C THR A 193 -64.66 7.77 30.91
N SER A 194 -64.00 8.93 30.75
CA SER A 194 -64.43 10.16 31.44
C SER A 194 -65.81 10.58 30.92
N LYS A 195 -66.02 10.55 29.60
CA LYS A 195 -67.31 10.88 28.99
C LYS A 195 -68.41 9.90 29.35
N THR A 196 -68.16 8.60 29.52
CA THR A 196 -69.20 7.69 30.01
C THR A 196 -69.58 7.98 31.46
N ASN A 197 -68.65 8.46 32.28
CA ASN A 197 -68.95 8.86 33.66
C ASN A 197 -69.72 10.19 33.70
N GLU A 198 -69.26 11.22 32.99
CA GLU A 198 -69.98 12.49 32.78
C GLU A 198 -71.40 12.24 32.24
N LEU A 199 -71.54 11.33 31.26
CA LEU A 199 -72.83 10.94 30.71
C LEU A 199 -73.69 10.26 31.78
N MET A 200 -73.16 9.28 32.51
CA MET A 200 -73.87 8.56 33.58
C MET A 200 -74.37 9.50 34.69
N GLU A 201 -73.55 10.45 35.13
CA GLU A 201 -73.90 11.46 36.13
C GLU A 201 -75.02 12.40 35.63
N VAL A 202 -74.89 12.96 34.42
CA VAL A 202 -75.90 13.86 33.83
C VAL A 202 -77.20 13.12 33.48
N HIS A 203 -77.10 11.87 33.03
CA HIS A 203 -78.24 11.11 32.50
C HIS A 203 -79.05 10.40 33.59
N GLY A 204 -78.47 10.17 34.77
CA GLY A 204 -79.20 9.67 35.94
C GLY A 204 -80.37 10.55 36.40
N ALA A 205 -80.38 11.84 36.01
CA ALA A 205 -81.45 12.79 36.30
C ALA A 205 -82.25 13.27 35.07
N TRP A 206 -81.84 12.93 33.84
CA TRP A 206 -82.42 13.50 32.61
C TRP A 206 -82.97 12.49 31.60
N LEU A 207 -82.56 11.22 31.64
CA LEU A 207 -83.16 10.21 30.76
C LEU A 207 -84.59 9.84 31.19
N PRO A 208 -85.59 9.87 30.28
CA PRO A 208 -86.86 9.22 30.53
C PRO A 208 -86.65 7.73 30.86
N PRO A 209 -87.35 7.15 31.86
CA PRO A 209 -87.08 5.79 32.33
C PRO A 209 -87.09 4.71 31.23
N TRP A 210 -87.96 4.86 30.22
CA TRP A 210 -88.02 3.95 29.08
C TRP A 210 -86.74 3.93 28.24
N LEU A 211 -86.03 5.06 28.14
CA LEU A 211 -84.80 5.18 27.34
C LEU A 211 -83.58 4.70 28.15
N ALA A 212 -83.56 4.94 29.46
CA ALA A 212 -82.57 4.36 30.37
C ALA A 212 -82.65 2.82 30.34
N VAL A 213 -83.84 2.23 30.48
CA VAL A 213 -84.06 0.78 30.37
C VAL A 213 -83.63 0.23 29.00
N LYS A 214 -83.85 0.98 27.92
CA LYS A 214 -83.44 0.58 26.56
C LYS A 214 -81.92 0.62 26.37
N LEU A 215 -81.24 1.62 26.93
CA LEU A 215 -79.78 1.70 26.94
C LEU A 215 -79.15 0.58 27.78
N ILE A 216 -79.72 0.24 28.95
CA ILE A 216 -79.28 -0.89 29.77
C ILE A 216 -79.39 -2.22 29.00
N HIS A 217 -80.50 -2.45 28.28
CA HIS A 217 -80.64 -3.63 27.41
C HIS A 217 -79.61 -3.66 26.27
N CYS A 218 -79.34 -2.52 25.61
CA CYS A 218 -78.31 -2.44 24.58
C CYS A 218 -76.90 -2.69 25.15
N GLN A 219 -76.58 -2.15 26.33
CA GLN A 219 -75.32 -2.41 27.03
C GLN A 219 -75.18 -3.90 27.35
N ALA A 220 -76.20 -4.51 27.95
CA ALA A 220 -76.19 -5.93 28.30
C ALA A 220 -76.00 -6.81 27.05
N PHE A 221 -76.72 -6.53 25.95
CA PHE A 221 -76.61 -7.26 24.69
C PHE A 221 -75.23 -7.16 24.03
N VAL A 222 -74.62 -5.97 24.04
CA VAL A 222 -73.25 -5.76 23.54
C VAL A 222 -72.23 -6.44 24.46
N GLN A 223 -72.44 -6.41 25.78
CA GLN A 223 -71.54 -7.01 26.76
C GLN A 223 -71.57 -8.55 26.73
N THR A 224 -72.74 -9.18 26.50
CA THR A 224 -72.80 -10.64 26.27
C THR A 224 -72.13 -11.02 24.96
N HIS A 225 -72.44 -10.36 23.83
CA HIS A 225 -71.81 -10.65 22.54
C HIS A 225 -70.28 -10.41 22.56
N TRP A 226 -69.81 -9.39 23.29
CA TRP A 226 -68.39 -9.17 23.51
C TRP A 226 -67.76 -10.31 24.32
N ASN A 227 -68.38 -10.74 25.42
CA ASN A 227 -67.83 -11.81 26.26
C ASN A 227 -67.88 -13.20 25.58
N GLU A 228 -68.93 -13.50 24.82
CA GLU A 228 -69.09 -14.77 24.09
C GLU A 228 -68.16 -14.89 22.87
N ARG A 229 -67.95 -13.80 22.12
CA ARG A 229 -67.33 -13.85 20.78
C ARG A 229 -66.15 -12.90 20.61
N GLY A 230 -66.28 -11.65 21.09
CA GLY A 230 -65.25 -10.62 20.92
C GLY A 230 -63.97 -10.90 21.72
N LYS A 231 -64.13 -11.18 23.01
CA LYS A 231 -63.03 -11.45 23.94
C LYS A 231 -62.26 -12.75 23.60
N PRO A 232 -62.90 -13.92 23.38
CA PRO A 232 -62.16 -15.14 23.01
C PRO A 232 -61.39 -15.01 21.69
N ALA A 233 -61.94 -14.27 20.72
CA ALA A 233 -61.26 -13.99 19.46
C ALA A 233 -60.02 -13.09 19.66
N MET A 234 -60.11 -12.05 20.51
CA MET A 234 -58.97 -11.20 20.86
C MET A 234 -57.91 -11.95 21.66
N ASP A 235 -58.30 -12.73 22.67
CA ASP A 235 -57.38 -13.49 23.51
C ASP A 235 -56.63 -14.55 22.68
N MET A 236 -57.30 -15.21 21.72
CA MET A 236 -56.64 -16.09 20.73
C MET A 236 -55.64 -15.35 19.83
N VAL A 237 -55.95 -14.13 19.38
CA VAL A 237 -55.03 -13.31 18.56
C VAL A 237 -53.80 -12.90 19.37
N ILE A 238 -53.98 -12.53 20.65
CA ILE A 238 -52.89 -12.20 21.57
C ILE A 238 -52.00 -13.43 21.84
N GLN A 239 -52.59 -14.60 22.11
CA GLN A 239 -51.83 -15.85 22.26
C GLN A 239 -51.02 -16.17 21.00
N LYS A 240 -51.64 -16.15 19.81
CA LYS A 240 -50.93 -16.42 18.54
C LYS A 240 -49.82 -15.40 18.26
N ALA A 241 -49.97 -14.14 18.65
CA ALA A 241 -48.90 -13.14 18.54
C ALA A 241 -47.72 -13.47 19.47
N LEU A 242 -47.99 -13.87 20.72
CA LEU A 242 -46.97 -14.25 21.71
C LEU A 242 -46.27 -15.57 21.32
N GLU A 243 -47.01 -16.58 20.85
CA GLU A 243 -46.46 -17.82 20.30
C GLU A 243 -45.52 -17.56 19.12
N LYS A 244 -45.93 -16.72 18.17
CA LYS A 244 -45.08 -16.37 17.02
C LYS A 244 -43.87 -15.52 17.42
N LYS A 245 -43.97 -14.68 18.45
CA LYS A 245 -42.79 -14.01 19.05
C LYS A 245 -41.83 -15.04 19.64
N ALA A 246 -42.30 -15.92 20.53
CA ALA A 246 -41.46 -16.93 21.20
C ALA A 246 -40.84 -17.92 20.21
N LEU A 247 -41.55 -18.29 19.14
CA LEU A 247 -41.00 -19.05 18.02
C LEU A 247 -39.90 -18.27 17.28
N ALA A 248 -40.11 -16.99 16.98
CA ALA A 248 -39.10 -16.16 16.31
C ALA A 248 -37.85 -15.96 17.19
N GLU A 249 -38.03 -15.84 18.51
CA GLU A 249 -36.96 -15.69 19.52
C GLU A 249 -36.12 -16.98 19.58
N LYS A 250 -36.75 -18.16 19.74
CA LYS A 250 -36.08 -19.48 19.68
C LYS A 250 -35.51 -19.85 18.31
N TRP A 251 -36.00 -19.27 17.22
CA TRP A 251 -35.37 -19.36 15.89
C TRP A 251 -34.18 -18.41 15.74
N ALA A 252 -34.14 -17.31 16.49
CA ALA A 252 -33.10 -16.30 16.40
C ALA A 252 -31.86 -16.66 17.21
N GLU A 253 -31.99 -17.18 18.44
CA GLU A 253 -30.87 -17.52 19.32
C GLU A 253 -29.83 -18.46 18.64
N PRO A 254 -30.15 -19.72 18.26
CA PRO A 254 -29.18 -20.63 17.66
C PRO A 254 -28.70 -20.16 16.29
N ARG A 255 -29.50 -19.37 15.56
CA ARG A 255 -29.08 -18.74 14.30
C ARG A 255 -28.08 -17.62 14.53
N MET A 256 -28.25 -16.78 15.57
CA MET A 256 -27.33 -15.70 15.91
C MET A 256 -25.99 -16.24 16.36
N GLU A 257 -25.99 -17.30 17.18
CA GLU A 257 -24.78 -18.00 17.59
C GLU A 257 -24.08 -18.72 16.43
N THR A 258 -24.85 -19.42 15.58
CA THR A 258 -24.31 -20.05 14.37
C THR A 258 -23.74 -19.01 13.39
N ILE A 259 -24.38 -17.85 13.26
CA ILE A 259 -23.86 -16.72 12.48
C ILE A 259 -22.53 -16.25 13.08
N LYS A 260 -22.51 -15.93 14.37
CA LYS A 260 -21.33 -15.41 15.08
C LYS A 260 -20.13 -16.37 15.06
N THR A 261 -20.37 -17.68 15.10
CA THR A 261 -19.31 -18.70 15.24
C THR A 261 -18.89 -19.37 13.93
N LYS A 262 -19.82 -19.68 13.03
CA LYS A 262 -19.54 -20.44 11.80
C LYS A 262 -19.62 -19.59 10.54
N TRP A 263 -20.63 -18.72 10.41
CA TRP A 263 -20.82 -17.95 9.18
C TRP A 263 -19.97 -16.68 9.13
N VAL A 264 -19.70 -15.99 10.24
CA VAL A 264 -18.81 -14.82 10.22
C VAL A 264 -17.40 -15.18 9.69
N PRO A 265 -16.77 -16.29 10.10
CA PRO A 265 -15.54 -16.77 9.46
C PRO A 265 -15.76 -17.27 8.02
N ALA A 266 -16.66 -18.23 7.80
CA ALA A 266 -16.81 -18.86 6.48
C ALA A 266 -17.28 -17.88 5.39
N VAL A 267 -18.11 -16.90 5.74
CA VAL A 267 -18.45 -15.79 4.84
C VAL A 267 -17.23 -14.92 4.61
N LYS A 268 -16.42 -14.54 5.60
CA LYS A 268 -15.20 -13.75 5.36
C LYS A 268 -14.28 -14.41 4.32
N ASP A 269 -14.11 -15.72 4.41
CA ASP A 269 -13.25 -16.48 3.50
C ASP A 269 -13.89 -16.67 2.10
N GLN A 270 -15.20 -16.99 2.03
CA GLN A 270 -15.92 -17.07 0.76
C GLN A 270 -16.16 -15.71 0.10
N TRP A 271 -16.23 -14.62 0.86
CA TRP A 271 -16.31 -13.24 0.36
C TRP A 271 -15.04 -12.98 -0.47
N LEU A 272 -13.85 -13.25 0.13
CA LEU A 272 -12.54 -13.21 -0.54
C LEU A 272 -12.54 -13.98 -1.88
N VAL A 273 -13.16 -15.15 -1.93
CA VAL A 273 -13.31 -15.96 -3.16
C VAL A 273 -14.36 -15.41 -4.14
N VAL A 274 -15.51 -14.92 -3.69
CA VAL A 274 -16.59 -14.41 -4.59
C VAL A 274 -16.13 -13.18 -5.37
N THR A 275 -15.25 -12.36 -4.79
CA THR A 275 -14.62 -11.25 -5.51
C THR A 275 -13.61 -11.66 -6.56
N THR A 276 -13.06 -12.88 -6.54
CA THR A 276 -12.10 -13.32 -7.58
C THR A 276 -12.67 -13.29 -8.99
N TYR A 277 -13.99 -13.17 -9.09
CA TYR A 277 -14.77 -13.50 -10.26
C TYR A 277 -15.76 -12.40 -10.65
N ALA A 278 -16.39 -11.74 -9.69
CA ALA A 278 -17.45 -10.76 -9.97
C ALA A 278 -16.92 -9.39 -10.43
N GLU A 279 -15.78 -8.95 -9.92
CA GLU A 279 -15.24 -7.61 -10.16
C GLU A 279 -15.02 -7.22 -11.64
N PRO A 280 -14.36 -8.01 -12.50
CA PRO A 280 -14.20 -7.64 -13.92
C PRO A 280 -15.55 -7.53 -14.66
N HIS A 281 -16.56 -8.29 -14.23
CA HIS A 281 -17.91 -8.17 -14.78
C HIS A 281 -18.65 -6.93 -14.28
N VAL A 282 -18.45 -6.54 -13.01
CA VAL A 282 -19.02 -5.30 -12.45
C VAL A 282 -18.42 -4.07 -13.13
N GLN A 283 -17.10 -4.01 -13.31
CA GLN A 283 -16.44 -2.88 -14.00
C GLN A 283 -16.98 -2.71 -15.45
N LEU A 284 -17.09 -3.81 -16.21
CA LEU A 284 -17.63 -3.80 -17.57
C LEU A 284 -19.11 -3.35 -17.63
N LEU A 285 -19.94 -3.76 -16.66
CA LEU A 285 -21.33 -3.31 -16.55
C LEU A 285 -21.44 -1.84 -16.15
N THR A 286 -20.56 -1.35 -15.27
CA THR A 286 -20.52 0.06 -14.86
C THR A 286 -20.16 0.97 -16.04
N ALA A 287 -19.15 0.61 -16.86
CA ALA A 287 -18.80 1.38 -18.06
C ALA A 287 -20.00 1.51 -19.03
N LYS A 288 -20.60 0.38 -19.43
CA LYS A 288 -21.73 0.36 -20.37
C LYS A 288 -22.98 1.05 -19.85
N THR A 289 -23.22 1.03 -18.53
CA THR A 289 -24.38 1.73 -17.96
C THR A 289 -24.18 3.25 -17.90
N VAL A 290 -22.94 3.75 -17.78
CA VAL A 290 -22.64 5.19 -17.91
C VAL A 290 -22.81 5.66 -19.37
N GLU A 291 -22.33 4.90 -20.35
CA GLU A 291 -22.51 5.21 -21.78
C GLU A 291 -24.01 5.29 -22.14
N VAL A 292 -24.78 4.24 -21.79
CA VAL A 292 -26.24 4.20 -22.02
C VAL A 292 -26.96 5.33 -21.27
N TYR A 293 -26.49 5.70 -20.06
CA TYR A 293 -27.08 6.82 -19.32
C TYR A 293 -26.91 8.15 -20.04
N GLU A 294 -25.69 8.51 -20.47
CA GLU A 294 -25.45 9.79 -21.17
C GLU A 294 -26.11 9.84 -22.56
N VAL A 295 -26.18 8.71 -23.28
CA VAL A 295 -26.98 8.59 -24.51
C VAL A 295 -28.47 8.78 -24.24
N SER A 296 -29.01 8.17 -23.17
CA SER A 296 -30.44 8.35 -22.82
C SER A 296 -30.75 9.79 -22.39
N LYS A 297 -29.86 10.41 -21.61
CA LYS A 297 -29.97 11.78 -21.10
C LYS A 297 -29.95 12.81 -22.22
N SER A 298 -29.04 12.66 -23.19
CA SER A 298 -28.97 13.53 -24.37
C SER A 298 -30.20 13.36 -25.29
N ALA A 299 -30.71 12.13 -25.47
CA ALA A 299 -31.95 11.89 -26.23
C ALA A 299 -33.23 12.41 -25.54
N ILE A 300 -33.27 12.40 -24.21
CA ILE A 300 -34.45 12.82 -23.42
C ILE A 300 -34.46 14.35 -23.18
N THR A 301 -33.31 15.00 -23.11
CA THR A 301 -33.19 16.48 -22.96
C THR A 301 -34.12 17.29 -23.88
N PRO A 302 -34.16 17.10 -25.21
CA PRO A 302 -35.05 17.88 -26.09
C PRO A 302 -36.55 17.59 -25.85
N HIS A 303 -36.90 16.46 -25.25
CA HIS A 303 -38.28 16.14 -24.86
C HIS A 303 -38.66 16.83 -23.54
N ILE A 304 -37.73 16.93 -22.58
CA ILE A 304 -37.93 17.71 -21.36
C ILE A 304 -38.12 19.19 -21.68
N ILE A 305 -37.30 19.75 -22.58
CA ILE A 305 -37.40 21.15 -23.03
C ILE A 305 -38.79 21.41 -23.64
N LYS A 306 -39.25 20.56 -24.57
CA LYS A 306 -40.61 20.69 -25.16
C LYS A 306 -41.73 20.58 -24.12
N VAL A 307 -41.61 19.71 -23.13
CA VAL A 307 -42.61 19.63 -22.04
C VAL A 307 -42.58 20.90 -21.18
N GLN A 308 -41.40 21.47 -20.92
CA GLN A 308 -41.28 22.74 -20.20
C GLN A 308 -41.87 23.92 -21.00
N GLU A 309 -41.62 23.99 -22.31
CA GLU A 309 -42.20 24.98 -23.24
C GLU A 309 -43.73 24.87 -23.31
N ILE A 310 -44.29 23.66 -23.24
CA ILE A 310 -45.74 23.41 -23.21
C ILE A 310 -46.35 23.79 -21.84
N VAL A 311 -45.64 23.58 -20.73
CA VAL A 311 -46.16 23.78 -19.37
C VAL A 311 -46.03 25.22 -18.87
N ASP A 312 -44.97 25.95 -19.25
CA ASP A 312 -44.74 27.31 -18.75
C ASP A 312 -45.89 28.29 -19.08
N PRO A 313 -46.52 28.30 -20.28
CA PRO A 313 -47.68 29.14 -20.56
C PRO A 313 -48.82 28.98 -19.54
N TYR A 314 -49.18 27.74 -19.19
CA TYR A 314 -50.20 27.45 -18.18
C TYR A 314 -49.75 27.88 -16.78
N PHE A 315 -48.45 27.79 -16.46
CA PHE A 315 -47.92 28.26 -15.18
C PHE A 315 -47.92 29.78 -15.08
N GLN A 316 -47.53 30.51 -16.14
CA GLN A 316 -47.63 31.98 -16.19
C GLN A 316 -49.10 32.44 -16.17
N GLU A 317 -50.02 31.69 -16.76
CA GLU A 317 -51.46 31.97 -16.67
C GLU A 317 -52.02 31.74 -15.26
N ALA A 318 -51.77 30.58 -14.65
CA ALA A 318 -52.13 30.32 -13.25
C ALA A 318 -51.51 31.36 -12.29
N LYS A 319 -50.31 31.87 -12.60
CA LYS A 319 -49.64 32.97 -11.89
C LYS A 319 -50.31 34.32 -12.12
N LYS A 320 -50.83 34.64 -13.32
CA LYS A 320 -51.67 35.83 -13.55
C LYS A 320 -52.93 35.80 -12.68
N PHE A 321 -53.61 34.65 -12.58
CA PHE A 321 -54.81 34.51 -11.77
C PHE A 321 -54.55 34.50 -10.27
N SER A 322 -53.49 33.82 -9.79
CA SER A 322 -53.21 33.68 -8.36
C SER A 322 -52.49 34.89 -7.74
N LYS A 323 -51.62 35.59 -8.49
CA LYS A 323 -50.86 36.73 -7.98
C LYS A 323 -51.72 37.83 -7.31
N PRO A 324 -52.82 38.35 -7.88
CA PRO A 324 -53.59 39.41 -7.23
C PRO A 324 -54.16 38.99 -5.86
N TYR A 325 -54.54 37.72 -5.68
CA TYR A 325 -55.01 37.21 -4.38
C TYR A 325 -53.86 37.06 -3.38
N ILE A 326 -52.67 36.62 -3.83
CA ILE A 326 -51.47 36.55 -3.00
C ILE A 326 -51.05 37.95 -2.55
N ASP A 327 -51.05 38.92 -3.47
CA ASP A 327 -50.72 40.32 -3.19
C ASP A 327 -51.76 40.97 -2.25
N GLN A 328 -53.06 40.67 -2.41
CA GLN A 328 -54.11 41.10 -1.47
C GLN A 328 -53.90 40.54 -0.05
N VAL A 329 -53.64 39.22 0.09
CA VAL A 329 -53.35 38.59 1.38
C VAL A 329 -52.07 39.18 2.00
N ALA A 330 -51.03 39.43 1.20
CA ALA A 330 -49.80 40.06 1.66
C ALA A 330 -50.03 41.50 2.15
N THR A 331 -50.81 42.32 1.41
CA THR A 331 -51.13 43.69 1.83
C THR A 331 -52.00 43.74 3.08
N LEU A 332 -52.98 42.85 3.22
CA LEU A 332 -53.85 42.76 4.40
C LEU A 332 -53.08 42.28 5.63
N ALA A 333 -52.16 41.32 5.48
CA ALA A 333 -51.33 40.82 6.57
C ALA A 333 -50.25 41.82 7.02
N LYS A 334 -49.73 42.66 6.12
CA LYS A 334 -48.63 43.59 6.36
C LYS A 334 -48.73 44.42 7.66
N PRO A 335 -49.80 45.19 7.94
CA PRO A 335 -49.90 45.97 9.17
C PRO A 335 -49.90 45.10 10.44
N HIS A 336 -50.46 43.90 10.39
CA HIS A 336 -50.45 42.98 11.53
C HIS A 336 -49.05 42.39 11.76
N VAL A 337 -48.36 41.96 10.69
CA VAL A 337 -46.98 41.47 10.75
C VAL A 337 -46.04 42.55 11.27
N ASP A 338 -46.16 43.80 10.81
CA ASP A 338 -45.29 44.89 11.26
C ASP A 338 -45.62 45.35 12.69
N LYS A 339 -46.89 45.31 13.13
CA LYS A 339 -47.25 45.52 14.55
C LYS A 339 -46.65 44.44 15.45
N VAL A 340 -46.73 43.16 15.06
CA VAL A 340 -46.08 42.05 15.77
C VAL A 340 -44.56 42.24 15.78
N ARG A 341 -43.94 42.63 14.66
CA ARG A 341 -42.50 42.92 14.55
C ARG A 341 -42.06 44.00 15.53
N VAL A 342 -42.84 45.08 15.69
CA VAL A 342 -42.55 46.17 16.64
C VAL A 342 -42.66 45.69 18.08
N VAL A 343 -43.72 44.96 18.44
CA VAL A 343 -43.91 44.41 19.80
C VAL A 343 -42.83 43.38 20.16
N MET A 344 -42.37 42.58 19.19
CA MET A 344 -41.36 41.54 19.43
C MET A 344 -39.91 42.03 19.43
N LYS A 345 -39.63 43.26 18.98
CA LYS A 345 -38.27 43.85 18.99
C LYS A 345 -37.55 43.80 20.35
N PRO A 346 -38.13 44.23 21.49
CA PRO A 346 -37.46 44.16 22.80
C PRO A 346 -37.12 42.72 23.18
N TYR A 347 -38.10 41.81 23.15
CA TYR A 347 -37.89 40.38 23.45
C TYR A 347 -36.84 39.73 22.54
N THR A 348 -36.79 40.11 21.26
CA THR A 348 -35.78 39.62 20.31
C THR A 348 -34.36 40.06 20.72
N LYS A 349 -34.18 41.32 21.14
CA LYS A 349 -32.89 41.81 21.66
C LYS A 349 -32.47 41.05 22.92
N GLU A 350 -33.41 40.81 23.83
CA GLU A 350 -33.15 40.13 25.11
C GLU A 350 -32.79 38.66 24.91
N VAL A 351 -33.49 37.94 24.01
CA VAL A 351 -33.16 36.57 23.60
C VAL A 351 -31.78 36.50 22.94
N VAL A 352 -31.41 37.46 22.07
CA VAL A 352 -30.07 37.51 21.47
C VAL A 352 -28.97 37.75 22.51
N ASN A 353 -29.20 38.62 23.49
CA ASN A 353 -28.27 38.87 24.59
C ASN A 353 -28.10 37.63 25.49
N ALA A 354 -29.20 36.97 25.86
CA ALA A 354 -29.17 35.73 26.64
C ALA A 354 -28.47 34.59 25.87
N TYR A 355 -28.69 34.48 24.57
CA TYR A 355 -28.03 33.50 23.71
C TYR A 355 -26.52 33.77 23.56
N GLY A 356 -26.10 35.04 23.46
CA GLY A 356 -24.69 35.42 23.46
C GLY A 356 -23.97 34.96 24.73
N LYS A 357 -24.51 35.30 25.90
CA LYS A 357 -23.97 34.84 27.20
C LYS A 357 -23.96 33.32 27.34
N PHE A 358 -24.98 32.65 26.82
CA PHE A 358 -25.02 31.18 26.78
C PHE A 358 -23.91 30.59 25.90
N LEU A 359 -23.59 31.20 24.75
CA LEU A 359 -22.47 30.76 23.91
C LEU A 359 -21.12 30.97 24.59
N GLU A 360 -20.89 32.10 25.26
CA GLU A 360 -19.65 32.35 26.02
C GLU A 360 -19.44 31.31 27.14
N LEU A 361 -20.50 31.00 27.89
CA LEU A 361 -20.50 29.94 28.91
C LEU A 361 -20.30 28.54 28.29
N ALA A 362 -20.89 28.27 27.13
CA ALA A 362 -20.70 27.01 26.42
C ALA A 362 -19.25 26.85 25.91
N THR A 363 -18.64 27.91 25.36
CA THR A 363 -17.25 27.86 24.87
C THR A 363 -16.25 27.69 26.01
N THR A 364 -16.42 28.41 27.12
CA THR A 364 -15.55 28.25 28.30
C THR A 364 -15.69 26.87 28.93
N TYR A 365 -16.91 26.34 29.08
CA TYR A 365 -17.12 24.99 29.59
C TYR A 365 -16.63 23.91 28.62
N HIS A 366 -16.75 24.11 27.30
CA HIS A 366 -16.20 23.20 26.28
C HIS A 366 -14.69 23.02 26.45
N HIS A 367 -13.94 24.13 26.59
CA HIS A 367 -12.49 24.07 26.82
C HIS A 367 -12.13 23.38 28.14
N GLN A 368 -12.90 23.59 29.22
CA GLN A 368 -12.69 22.90 30.49
C GLN A 368 -12.92 21.39 30.39
N VAL A 369 -14.00 20.97 29.70
CA VAL A 369 -14.28 19.55 29.45
C VAL A 369 -13.24 18.94 28.50
N GLN A 370 -12.79 19.68 27.47
CA GLN A 370 -11.74 19.23 26.57
C GLN A 370 -10.42 18.96 27.33
N ALA A 371 -10.05 19.83 28.26
CA ALA A 371 -8.87 19.61 29.13
C ALA A 371 -9.02 18.36 30.01
N SER A 372 -10.19 18.16 30.64
CA SER A 372 -10.48 16.99 31.50
C SER A 372 -10.50 15.67 30.71
N VAL A 373 -11.18 15.64 29.55
CA VAL A 373 -11.19 14.48 28.64
C VAL A 373 -9.78 14.14 28.17
N ARG A 374 -8.99 15.14 27.78
CA ARG A 374 -7.59 14.98 27.39
C ARG A 374 -6.71 14.43 28.51
N GLU A 375 -6.97 14.81 29.76
CA GLU A 375 -6.28 14.28 30.93
C GLU A 375 -6.64 12.81 31.16
N MET A 376 -7.94 12.46 31.14
CA MET A 376 -8.39 11.07 31.30
C MET A 376 -7.90 10.14 30.18
N LEU A 377 -7.97 10.56 28.91
CA LEU A 377 -7.49 9.76 27.78
C LEU A 377 -6.00 9.46 27.88
N LYS A 378 -5.20 10.35 28.47
CA LYS A 378 -3.76 10.15 28.70
C LYS A 378 -3.44 9.29 29.94
N LYS A 379 -4.35 9.14 30.90
CA LYS A 379 -4.12 8.39 32.15
C LYS A 379 -4.14 6.86 31.99
N HIS A 380 -4.75 6.33 30.93
CA HIS A 380 -4.78 4.88 30.68
C HIS A 380 -4.09 4.52 29.37
N GLU A 381 -3.29 3.45 29.37
CA GLU A 381 -2.47 3.04 28.22
C GLU A 381 -3.31 2.70 26.99
N LEU A 382 -4.48 2.07 27.19
CA LEU A 382 -5.43 1.72 26.13
C LEU A 382 -6.09 2.95 25.47
N THR A 383 -6.27 4.06 26.20
CA THR A 383 -6.89 5.29 25.67
C THR A 383 -5.87 6.32 25.19
N ARG A 384 -4.60 6.17 25.58
CA ARG A 384 -3.49 7.03 25.16
C ARG A 384 -3.36 7.21 23.64
N PRO A 385 -3.51 6.17 22.77
CA PRO A 385 -3.50 6.38 21.31
C PRO A 385 -4.78 7.04 20.76
N LEU A 386 -5.87 7.08 21.53
CA LEU A 386 -7.13 7.73 21.16
C LEU A 386 -7.18 9.23 21.55
N ALA A 387 -6.13 9.76 22.20
CA ALA A 387 -5.99 11.17 22.57
C ALA A 387 -5.61 12.07 21.36
N THR A 388 -6.37 11.98 20.27
CA THR A 388 -6.24 12.86 19.10
C THR A 388 -7.01 14.16 19.31
N LYS A 389 -6.52 15.28 18.76
CA LYS A 389 -7.15 16.61 18.91
C LYS A 389 -8.62 16.63 18.48
N GLU A 390 -8.95 15.87 17.44
CA GLU A 390 -10.32 15.73 16.93
C GLU A 390 -11.20 14.96 17.91
N LEU A 391 -10.74 13.83 18.46
CA LEU A 391 -11.51 13.04 19.43
C LEU A 391 -11.67 13.78 20.76
N GLU A 392 -10.63 14.47 21.24
CA GLU A 392 -10.71 15.42 22.37
C GLU A 392 -11.83 16.45 22.16
N TRP A 393 -11.89 17.06 20.97
CA TRP A 393 -12.89 18.08 20.62
C TRP A 393 -14.31 17.51 20.46
N PHE A 394 -14.47 16.39 19.74
CA PHE A 394 -15.77 15.74 19.55
C PHE A 394 -16.35 15.20 20.86
N ALA A 395 -15.52 14.64 21.75
CA ALA A 395 -15.96 14.16 23.06
C ALA A 395 -16.42 15.31 23.97
N ALA A 396 -15.68 16.43 24.01
CA ALA A 396 -16.12 17.63 24.73
C ALA A 396 -17.42 18.22 24.17
N SER A 397 -17.54 18.29 22.84
CA SER A 397 -18.76 18.72 22.15
C SER A 397 -19.96 17.81 22.46
N ALA A 398 -19.75 16.49 22.52
CA ALA A 398 -20.80 15.53 22.83
C ALA A 398 -21.28 15.63 24.29
N LEU A 399 -20.35 15.74 25.25
CA LEU A 399 -20.66 15.92 26.67
C LEU A 399 -21.44 17.20 26.93
N LEU A 400 -21.12 18.29 26.23
CA LEU A 400 -21.84 19.57 26.34
C LEU A 400 -23.21 19.54 25.64
N ALA A 401 -23.31 18.87 24.48
CA ALA A 401 -24.57 18.77 23.74
C ALA A 401 -25.62 17.85 24.40
N LEU A 402 -25.19 16.83 25.17
CA LEU A 402 -26.10 15.86 25.79
C LEU A 402 -27.15 16.50 26.72
N PRO A 403 -26.80 17.35 27.71
CA PRO A 403 -27.77 18.09 28.52
C PRO A 403 -28.72 18.95 27.69
N ILE A 404 -28.23 19.65 26.67
CA ILE A 404 -29.02 20.51 25.79
C ILE A 404 -30.07 19.69 25.02
N ILE A 405 -29.68 18.52 24.49
CA ILE A 405 -30.58 17.61 23.78
C ILE A 405 -31.64 17.04 24.73
N ILE A 406 -31.28 16.71 25.97
CA ILE A 406 -32.23 16.22 26.99
C ILE A 406 -33.25 17.31 27.36
N LEU A 407 -32.78 18.52 27.67
CA LEU A 407 -33.66 19.66 27.96
C LEU A 407 -34.57 19.98 26.76
N PHE A 408 -34.03 20.03 25.54
CA PHE A 408 -34.82 20.25 24.33
C PHE A 408 -35.90 19.17 24.11
N ARG A 409 -35.60 17.89 24.40
CA ARG A 409 -36.60 16.81 24.37
C ARG A 409 -37.72 17.02 25.39
N ILE A 410 -37.39 17.41 26.62
CA ILE A 410 -38.35 17.66 27.70
C ILE A 410 -39.23 18.87 27.37
N CYS A 411 -38.65 20.01 26.99
CA CYS A 411 -39.39 21.19 26.57
C CYS A 411 -40.28 20.92 25.35
N SER A 412 -39.78 20.18 24.34
CA SER A 412 -40.58 19.79 23.17
C SER A 412 -41.79 18.93 23.56
N ALA A 413 -41.64 18.00 24.51
CA ALA A 413 -42.75 17.16 24.97
C ALA A 413 -43.83 17.96 25.73
N ILE A 414 -43.43 19.00 26.47
CA ILE A 414 -44.34 19.85 27.25
C ILE A 414 -45.09 20.85 26.36
N PHE A 415 -44.37 21.57 25.48
CA PHE A 415 -44.94 22.67 24.70
C PHE A 415 -45.53 22.24 23.35
N CYS A 416 -44.96 21.25 22.65
CA CYS A 416 -45.41 20.86 21.32
C CYS A 416 -46.53 19.81 21.36
N LYS A 417 -47.71 20.19 21.89
CA LYS A 417 -48.94 19.39 21.76
C LYS A 417 -49.24 19.14 20.28
N LYS A 418 -49.21 17.88 19.84
CA LYS A 418 -49.51 17.48 18.44
C LYS A 418 -50.87 18.04 18.01
N ALA A 419 -50.92 18.72 16.87
CA ALA A 419 -52.18 19.09 16.24
C ALA A 419 -52.92 17.82 15.78
N LYS A 420 -54.16 17.60 16.28
CA LYS A 420 -55.05 16.56 15.73
C LYS A 420 -55.29 16.90 14.25
N LYS A 421 -54.89 16.00 13.33
CA LYS A 421 -55.13 16.20 11.89
C LYS A 421 -56.65 16.18 11.62
N PRO A 422 -57.19 17.10 10.80
CA PRO A 422 -58.59 17.00 10.38
C PRO A 422 -58.80 15.76 9.52
N VAL A 423 -59.85 15.00 9.80
CA VAL A 423 -60.21 13.80 9.03
C VAL A 423 -60.73 14.24 7.66
N ARG A 424 -59.95 13.99 6.60
CA ARG A 424 -60.45 14.11 5.22
C ARG A 424 -61.45 12.98 4.96
N HIS A 425 -62.74 13.33 4.91
CA HIS A 425 -63.76 12.44 4.36
C HIS A 425 -63.48 12.19 2.87
N ALA A 426 -62.92 11.02 2.56
CA ALA A 426 -62.79 10.53 1.19
C ALA A 426 -64.14 9.95 0.75
N ASN A 427 -64.97 10.78 0.12
CA ASN A 427 -66.19 10.33 -0.55
C ASN A 427 -65.88 9.98 -2.03
N THR A 428 -66.85 9.38 -2.72
CA THR A 428 -66.83 8.94 -4.13
C THR A 428 -65.90 7.76 -4.49
N ASN A 429 -66.50 6.64 -4.88
CA ASN A 429 -66.30 6.04 -6.21
C ASN A 429 -67.35 4.95 -6.49
N GLN A 430 -68.53 5.36 -6.98
CA GLN A 430 -69.40 4.45 -7.74
C GLN A 430 -68.91 4.43 -9.20
N GLY A 431 -68.52 3.27 -9.72
CA GLY A 431 -67.85 3.22 -11.03
C GLY A 431 -67.70 1.83 -11.64
N ARG A 432 -68.81 1.13 -11.92
CA ARG A 432 -68.77 -0.11 -12.73
C ARG A 432 -70.01 -0.29 -13.62
N ARG A 433 -70.02 0.39 -14.77
CA ARG A 433 -70.95 0.12 -15.89
C ARG A 433 -70.25 -0.72 -16.96
N LYS A 434 -71.04 -1.53 -17.69
CA LYS A 434 -70.69 -2.41 -18.84
C LYS A 434 -69.79 -3.63 -18.50
N ALA A 435 -69.95 -4.79 -19.14
CA ALA A 435 -71.07 -5.29 -19.97
C ALA A 435 -70.99 -6.81 -20.19
N LYS A 436 -72.12 -7.43 -20.57
CA LYS A 436 -72.19 -8.56 -21.52
C LYS A 436 -73.52 -8.51 -22.31
N ARG A 437 -73.63 -9.28 -23.40
CA ARG A 437 -74.70 -9.22 -24.41
C ARG A 437 -75.51 -10.54 -24.50
N GLY A 438 -76.68 -10.48 -25.13
CA GLY A 438 -77.54 -11.62 -25.50
C GLY A 438 -78.77 -11.74 -24.57
N HIS A 439 -79.99 -11.99 -25.06
CA HIS A 439 -80.50 -12.15 -26.44
C HIS A 439 -81.99 -11.68 -26.45
N PRO A 440 -82.54 -11.13 -27.56
CA PRO A 440 -83.98 -10.88 -27.68
C PRO A 440 -84.80 -12.17 -27.94
N ASP A 441 -86.13 -11.99 -28.05
CA ASP A 441 -87.23 -12.97 -28.11
C ASP A 441 -87.74 -13.45 -26.73
N LYS A 442 -89.05 -13.54 -26.44
CA LYS A 442 -90.27 -13.52 -27.30
C LYS A 442 -91.45 -12.76 -26.66
N GLN A 443 -92.53 -12.57 -27.42
CA GLN A 443 -93.82 -12.00 -26.97
C GLN A 443 -94.76 -13.04 -26.33
N THR A 444 -95.93 -12.58 -25.87
CA THR A 444 -97.07 -13.32 -25.26
C THR A 444 -96.82 -13.79 -23.81
N ALA A 445 -97.77 -13.67 -22.88
CA ALA A 445 -99.18 -13.26 -22.98
C ALA A 445 -99.47 -11.91 -22.29
#